data_AF-A0A1S7UBH1-F1
#
_entry.id   AF-A0A1S7UBH1-F1
#
_cell.length_a   1.000
_cell.length_b   1.000
_cell.length_c   1.000
_cell.angle_alpha   90.00
_cell.angle_beta   90.00
_cell.angle_gamma   90.00
#
_symmetry.space_group_name_H-M   'P 1'
#
loop_
_entity.id
_entity.type
_entity.pdbx_description
1 polymer ?
#
loop_
_entity_poly.entity_id
_entity_poly.type
_entity_poly.pdbx_seq_one_letter_code
_entity_poly.pdbx_strand_id
1 'polypeptide(L)'
;MDQYMGLDVSLKDTAIAIREDGKRIWQGKGPSDPHVLAQMIRKHAPNVKRVVFETGPLSRWFYHALAAEGLPAICIEARHVQKVLDETLNKTDANDADGLAQLAEAGFYKEVRVKSFDSMLTRTLVGARNQLLSISTQLSNQIRGY
;
A
#
# COMPACT_ATOMS: atom_id res chain seq x y z
N MET A 1 25.25 2.57 3.46
CA MET A 1 24.40 1.94 4.49
C MET A 1 23.01 1.80 3.90
N ASP A 2 22.34 0.71 4.22
CA ASP A 2 21.04 0.37 3.64
C ASP A 2 19.93 1.01 4.46
N GLN A 3 19.02 1.70 3.78
CA GLN A 3 17.95 2.44 4.43
C GLN A 3 16.61 1.73 4.21
N TYR A 4 15.77 1.76 5.23
CA TYR A 4 14.47 1.09 5.23
C TYR A 4 13.40 2.10 5.59
N MET A 5 12.29 2.08 4.86
CA MET A 5 11.22 3.05 5.05
C MET A 5 9.88 2.35 5.33
N GLY A 6 9.15 2.92 6.28
CA GLY A 6 7.75 2.61 6.54
C GLY A 6 6.86 3.79 6.20
N LEU A 7 5.74 3.52 5.54
CA LEU A 7 4.73 4.49 5.15
C LEU A 7 3.37 4.07 5.72
N ASP A 8 2.81 4.91 6.58
CA ASP A 8 1.42 4.80 6.99
C ASP A 8 0.56 5.74 6.11
N VAL A 9 -0.19 5.13 5.18
CA VAL A 9 -0.80 5.82 4.03
C VAL A 9 -2.26 6.16 4.33
N SER A 10 -2.56 7.46 4.46
CA SER A 10 -3.94 7.96 4.52
C SER A 10 -4.34 8.72 3.24
N LEU A 11 -5.57 9.21 3.16
CA LEU A 11 -6.07 9.95 1.99
C LEU A 11 -5.39 11.32 1.79
N LYS A 12 -5.14 12.04 2.88
CA LYS A 12 -4.58 13.40 2.81
C LYS A 12 -3.06 13.40 2.94
N ASP A 13 -2.58 12.73 3.98
CA ASP A 13 -1.19 12.75 4.37
C ASP A 13 -0.69 11.33 4.66
N THR A 14 0.56 11.07 4.31
CA THR A 14 1.27 9.83 4.63
C THR A 14 2.29 10.13 5.71
N ALA A 15 2.27 9.36 6.80
CA ALA A 15 3.32 9.39 7.80
C ALA A 15 4.49 8.51 7.35
N ILE A 16 5.70 8.96 7.62
CA ILE A 16 6.91 8.42 7.02
C ILE A 16 7.95 8.24 8.13
N ALA A 17 8.58 7.07 8.17
CA ALA A 17 9.73 6.82 9.02
C ALA A 17 10.84 6.15 8.23
N ILE A 18 12.09 6.54 8.50
CA ILE A 18 13.29 5.98 7.88
C ILE A 18 14.17 5.42 8.99
N ARG A 19 14.63 4.18 8.78
CA ARG A 19 15.54 3.46 9.66
C ARG A 19 16.80 3.03 8.95
N GLU A 20 17.87 2.99 9.71
CA GLU A 20 19.20 2.53 9.32
C GLU A 20 19.89 1.96 10.57
N ASP A 21 20.52 0.80 10.43
CA ASP A 21 21.27 0.11 11.50
C ASP A 21 20.52 0.00 12.84
N GLY A 22 19.25 -0.37 12.78
CA GLY A 22 18.38 -0.60 13.93
C GLY A 22 17.90 0.68 14.61
N LYS A 23 18.16 1.86 14.03
CA LYS A 23 17.77 3.16 14.58
C LYS A 23 16.91 3.95 13.59
N ARG A 24 15.94 4.67 14.13
CA ARG A 24 15.18 5.66 13.36
C ARG A 24 16.05 6.89 13.13
N ILE A 25 16.40 7.15 11.87
CA ILE A 25 17.24 8.29 11.48
C ILE A 25 16.42 9.51 11.07
N TRP A 26 15.19 9.30 10.63
CA TRP A 26 14.30 10.39 10.22
C TRP A 26 12.83 10.00 10.36
N GLN A 27 12.00 10.99 10.63
CA GLN A 27 10.54 10.86 10.71
C GLN A 27 9.90 12.14 10.17
N GLY A 28 8.77 11.99 9.51
CA GLY A 28 8.02 13.13 9.00
C GLY A 28 6.65 12.75 8.48
N LYS A 29 5.98 13.75 7.89
CA LYS A 29 4.70 13.59 7.23
C LYS A 29 4.75 14.32 5.90
N GLY A 30 4.13 13.76 4.87
CA GLY A 30 4.00 14.39 3.57
C GLY A 30 2.59 14.23 3.02
N PRO A 31 2.18 15.04 2.02
CA PRO A 31 0.96 14.77 1.29
C PRO A 31 0.97 13.34 0.73
N SER A 32 -0.20 12.70 0.63
CA SER A 32 -0.36 11.37 0.00
C SER A 32 -0.27 11.45 -1.53
N ASP A 33 0.77 12.11 -2.01
CA ASP A 33 1.14 12.25 -3.42
C ASP A 33 2.43 11.46 -3.67
N PRO A 34 2.39 10.39 -4.48
CA PRO A 34 3.53 9.54 -4.79
C PRO A 34 4.74 10.30 -5.37
N HIS A 35 4.51 11.36 -6.14
CA HIS A 35 5.60 12.14 -6.73
C HIS A 35 6.31 12.97 -5.66
N VAL A 36 5.54 13.64 -4.80
CA VAL A 36 6.08 14.40 -3.67
C VAL A 36 6.82 13.47 -2.71
N LEU A 37 6.25 12.30 -2.40
CA LEU A 37 6.89 11.29 -1.57
C LEU A 37 8.17 10.75 -2.19
N ALA A 38 8.19 10.49 -3.51
CA ALA A 38 9.41 10.05 -4.19
C ALA A 38 10.54 11.09 -4.10
N GLN A 39 10.24 12.38 -4.20
CA GLN A 39 11.22 13.43 -3.98
C GLN A 39 11.72 13.45 -2.53
N MET A 40 10.84 13.30 -1.54
CA MET A 40 11.24 13.20 -0.13
C MET A 40 12.13 11.98 0.12
N ILE A 41 11.76 10.83 -0.45
CA ILE A 41 12.51 9.57 -0.31
C ILE A 41 13.90 9.73 -0.90
N ARG A 42 14.02 10.26 -2.12
CA ARG A 42 15.33 10.49 -2.75
C ARG A 42 16.21 11.46 -1.95
N LYS A 43 15.61 12.44 -1.27
CA LYS A 43 16.32 13.42 -0.44
C LYS A 43 16.78 12.85 0.90
N HIS A 44 15.93 12.09 1.59
CA HIS A 44 16.16 11.65 2.97
C HIS A 44 16.67 10.20 3.07
N ALA A 45 16.40 9.37 2.07
CA ALA A 45 16.82 7.97 1.98
C ALA A 45 17.32 7.59 0.58
N PRO A 46 18.46 8.15 0.11
CA PRO A 46 18.97 7.88 -1.23
C PRO A 46 19.33 6.41 -1.47
N ASN A 47 19.61 5.64 -0.41
CA ASN A 47 19.96 4.22 -0.48
C ASN A 47 18.82 3.33 0.04
N VAL A 48 17.56 3.76 -0.14
CA VAL A 48 16.40 2.97 0.32
C VAL A 48 16.35 1.62 -0.40
N LYS A 49 16.38 0.53 0.38
CA LYS A 49 16.26 -0.83 -0.13
C LYS A 49 14.83 -1.31 -0.21
N ARG A 50 13.99 -0.84 0.72
CA ARG A 50 12.59 -1.27 0.86
C ARG A 50 11.74 -0.11 1.35
N VAL A 51 10.61 0.11 0.68
CA VAL A 51 9.58 1.06 1.08
C VAL A 51 8.32 0.25 1.39
N VAL A 52 7.99 0.09 2.66
CA VAL A 52 6.92 -0.81 3.12
C VAL A 52 5.69 -0.02 3.55
N PHE A 53 4.52 -0.47 3.13
CA PHE A 53 3.21 0.00 3.61
C PHE A 53 2.22 -1.15 3.66
N GLU A 54 1.18 -1.00 4.48
CA GLU A 54 0.17 -2.05 4.62
C GLU A 54 -0.92 -2.03 3.55
N THR A 55 -1.61 -3.16 3.43
CA THR A 55 -2.81 -3.27 2.60
C THR A 55 -3.92 -2.34 3.11
N GLY A 56 -4.31 -1.39 2.28
CA GLY A 56 -5.45 -0.50 2.50
C GLY A 56 -6.13 -0.12 1.19
N PRO A 57 -7.19 0.72 1.22
CA PRO A 57 -7.93 1.14 0.02
C PRO A 57 -7.04 1.78 -1.06
N LEU A 58 -6.01 2.52 -0.63
CA LEU A 58 -5.09 3.25 -1.51
C LEU A 58 -3.85 2.44 -1.93
N SER A 59 -3.55 1.35 -1.20
CA SER A 59 -2.30 0.57 -1.33
C SER A 59 -1.94 0.20 -2.75
N ARG A 60 -2.92 -0.19 -3.56
CA ARG A 60 -2.72 -0.59 -4.95
C ARG A 60 -2.29 0.56 -5.85
N TRP A 61 -3.00 1.69 -5.79
CA TRP A 61 -2.64 2.87 -6.59
C TRP A 61 -1.27 3.37 -6.17
N PHE A 62 -1.04 3.42 -4.85
CA PHE A 62 0.21 3.84 -4.25
C PHE A 62 1.38 2.96 -4.65
N TYR A 63 1.21 1.64 -4.62
CA TYR A 63 2.19 0.66 -5.08
C TYR A 63 2.64 0.96 -6.51
N HIS A 64 1.69 1.05 -7.45
CA HIS A 64 2.00 1.26 -8.85
C HIS A 64 2.61 2.64 -9.12
N ALA A 65 2.16 3.67 -8.39
CA ALA A 65 2.68 5.01 -8.52
C ALA A 65 4.12 5.14 -7.99
N LEU A 66 4.42 4.56 -6.82
CA LEU A 66 5.79 4.52 -6.29
C LEU A 66 6.71 3.64 -7.15
N ALA A 67 6.21 2.52 -7.67
CA ALA A 67 6.95 1.67 -8.59
C ALA A 67 7.27 2.40 -9.91
N ALA A 68 6.34 3.22 -10.42
CA ALA A 68 6.57 4.06 -11.60
C ALA A 68 7.64 5.15 -11.35
N GLU A 69 7.79 5.60 -10.11
CA GLU A 69 8.88 6.46 -9.65
C GLU A 69 10.20 5.69 -9.41
N GLY A 70 10.25 4.39 -9.68
CA GLY A 70 11.44 3.55 -9.53
C GLY A 70 11.78 3.20 -8.09
N LEU A 71 10.83 3.35 -7.15
CA LEU A 71 11.05 3.02 -5.74
C LEU A 71 10.77 1.54 -5.47
N PRO A 72 11.52 0.91 -4.54
CA PRO A 72 11.32 -0.49 -4.14
C PRO A 72 10.12 -0.61 -3.18
N ALA A 73 8.92 -0.33 -3.69
CA ALA A 73 7.66 -0.38 -2.97
C ALA A 73 7.23 -1.82 -2.68
N ILE A 74 6.83 -2.10 -1.43
CA ILE A 74 6.38 -3.42 -0.97
C ILE A 74 5.09 -3.21 -0.17
N CYS A 75 4.02 -3.87 -0.61
CA CYS A 75 2.75 -3.87 0.13
C CYS A 75 2.68 -5.12 1.02
N ILE A 76 2.36 -4.96 2.30
CA ILE A 76 2.34 -6.06 3.28
C ILE A 76 0.96 -6.26 3.91
N GLU A 77 0.72 -7.46 4.42
CA GLU A 77 -0.60 -7.83 4.99
C GLU A 77 -0.85 -7.11 6.32
N ALA A 78 -1.86 -6.22 6.37
CA ALA A 78 -2.18 -5.40 7.55
C ALA A 78 -2.44 -6.22 8.83
N ARG A 79 -3.03 -7.41 8.71
CA ARG A 79 -3.25 -8.30 9.87
C ARG A 79 -1.96 -8.84 10.48
N HIS A 80 -0.93 -9.02 9.66
CA HIS A 80 0.38 -9.44 10.14
C HIS A 80 1.09 -8.27 10.82
N VAL A 81 0.94 -7.06 10.27
CA VAL A 81 1.44 -5.82 10.88
C VAL A 81 0.86 -5.61 12.27
N GLN A 82 -0.47 -5.65 12.42
CA GLN A 82 -1.13 -5.47 13.71
C GLN A 82 -0.59 -6.44 14.76
N LYS A 83 -0.50 -7.73 14.47
CA LYS A 83 0.04 -8.72 15.42
C LYS A 83 1.47 -8.43 15.90
N VAL A 84 2.28 -7.77 15.07
CA VAL A 84 3.66 -7.43 15.41
C VAL A 84 3.76 -6.05 16.09
N LEU A 85 2.82 -5.13 15.82
CA LEU A 85 2.84 -3.75 16.33
C LEU A 85 1.90 -3.50 17.53
N ASP A 86 0.94 -4.40 17.80
CA ASP A 86 -0.07 -4.29 18.87
C ASP A 86 0.53 -4.24 20.29
N GLU A 87 1.84 -4.46 20.45
CA GLU A 87 2.56 -4.33 21.72
C GLU A 87 2.88 -2.86 22.10
N THR A 88 2.59 -1.90 21.23
CA THR A 88 2.88 -0.47 21.49
C THR A 88 1.70 0.26 22.16
N LEU A 89 1.94 0.81 23.36
CA LEU A 89 0.92 1.47 24.21
C LEU A 89 0.33 2.78 23.64
N ASN A 90 0.97 3.38 22.63
CA ASN A 90 0.58 4.69 22.07
C ASN A 90 0.48 4.64 20.55
N LYS A 91 -0.74 4.42 20.05
CA LYS A 91 -1.04 4.41 18.62
C LYS A 91 -1.05 5.83 18.04
N THR A 92 -0.13 6.10 17.12
CA THR A 92 -0.08 7.36 16.34
C THR A 92 0.44 7.04 14.95
N ASP A 93 0.00 7.77 13.91
CA ASP A 93 0.45 7.57 12.52
C ASP A 93 1.99 7.54 12.40
N ALA A 94 2.66 8.35 13.23
CA ALA A 94 4.11 8.45 13.26
C ALA A 94 4.79 7.18 13.83
N ASN A 95 4.20 6.56 14.85
CA ASN A 95 4.67 5.30 15.42
C ASN A 95 4.31 4.11 14.51
N ASP A 96 3.14 4.14 13.89
CA ASP A 96 2.71 3.11 12.94
C ASP A 96 3.67 3.07 11.74
N ALA A 97 4.07 4.24 11.21
CA ALA A 97 5.10 4.35 10.18
C ALA A 97 6.48 3.84 10.64
N ASP A 98 6.89 4.10 11.89
CA ASP A 98 8.16 3.60 12.44
C ASP A 98 8.15 2.07 12.63
N GLY A 99 7.03 1.52 13.09
CA GLY A 99 6.82 0.08 13.16
C GLY A 99 6.92 -0.60 11.79
N LEU A 100 6.32 0.02 10.76
CA LEU A 100 6.46 -0.45 9.37
C LEU A 100 7.92 -0.38 8.87
N ALA A 101 8.66 0.67 9.24
CA ALA A 101 10.08 0.79 8.88
C ALA A 101 10.94 -0.27 9.58
N GLN A 102 10.62 -0.60 10.84
CA GLN A 102 11.28 -1.68 11.58
C GLN A 102 11.01 -3.05 10.94
N LEU A 103 9.78 -3.31 10.49
CA LEU A 103 9.45 -4.51 9.73
C LEU A 103 10.22 -4.56 8.40
N ALA A 104 10.34 -3.43 7.72
CA ALA A 104 11.10 -3.32 6.47
C ALA A 104 12.58 -3.69 6.66
N GLU A 105 13.19 -3.20 7.74
CA GLU A 105 14.57 -3.48 8.14
C GLU A 105 14.76 -4.96 8.51
N ALA A 106 13.89 -5.49 9.38
CA ALA A 106 13.94 -6.88 9.81
C ALA A 106 13.64 -7.89 8.69
N GLY A 107 12.90 -7.47 7.66
CA GLY A 107 12.43 -8.38 6.60
C GLY A 107 11.35 -9.36 7.05
N PHE A 108 10.75 -9.15 8.23
CA PHE A 108 9.80 -10.06 8.83
C PHE A 108 8.35 -9.62 8.55
N TYR A 109 7.88 -9.83 7.33
CA TYR A 109 6.52 -9.51 6.93
C TYR A 109 6.02 -10.47 5.85
N LYS A 110 4.71 -10.46 5.63
CA LYS A 110 4.09 -11.17 4.52
C LYS A 110 3.73 -10.18 3.42
N GLU A 111 4.46 -10.26 2.32
CA GLU A 111 4.20 -9.45 1.12
C GLU A 111 2.89 -9.88 0.47
N VAL A 112 2.12 -8.87 0.03
CA VAL A 112 0.87 -9.06 -0.68
C VAL A 112 1.08 -8.76 -2.15
N ARG A 113 0.75 -9.74 -2.98
CA ARG A 113 0.77 -9.57 -4.44
C ARG A 113 -0.23 -8.47 -4.85
N VAL A 114 0.30 -7.34 -5.32
CA VAL A 114 -0.50 -6.27 -5.91
C VAL A 114 -0.84 -6.62 -7.36
N LYS A 115 -2.14 -6.67 -7.68
CA LYS A 115 -2.63 -6.96 -9.05
C LYS A 115 -2.29 -5.79 -9.99
N SER A 116 -1.96 -6.09 -11.25
CA SER A 116 -1.79 -5.06 -12.29
C SER A 116 -3.11 -4.40 -12.66
N PHE A 117 -3.07 -3.15 -13.14
CA PHE A 117 -4.26 -2.43 -13.62
C PHE A 117 -4.99 -3.21 -14.71
N ASP A 118 -4.28 -3.79 -15.67
CA ASP A 118 -4.88 -4.60 -16.74
C ASP A 118 -5.64 -5.82 -16.22
N SER A 119 -5.10 -6.50 -15.20
CA SER A 119 -5.76 -7.65 -14.57
C SER A 119 -7.08 -7.23 -13.91
N MET A 120 -7.11 -6.04 -13.32
CA MET A 120 -8.33 -5.49 -12.73
C MET A 120 -9.33 -5.09 -13.80
N LEU A 121 -8.88 -4.37 -14.83
CA LEU A 121 -9.73 -3.93 -15.93
C LEU A 121 -10.41 -5.13 -16.58
N THR A 122 -9.63 -6.18 -16.88
CA THR A 122 -10.15 -7.43 -17.43
C THR A 122 -11.22 -8.05 -16.51
N ARG A 123 -10.94 -8.15 -15.21
CA ARG A 123 -11.91 -8.68 -14.23
C ARG A 123 -13.19 -7.83 -14.16
N THR A 124 -13.06 -6.51 -14.19
CA THR A 124 -14.19 -5.58 -14.18
C THR A 124 -15.04 -5.71 -15.44
N LEU A 125 -14.42 -5.84 -16.61
CA LEU A 125 -15.11 -6.06 -17.88
C LEU A 125 -15.89 -7.37 -17.89
N VAL A 126 -15.28 -8.46 -17.40
CA VAL A 126 -15.97 -9.75 -17.26
C VAL A 126 -17.17 -9.65 -16.30
N GLY A 127 -17.00 -8.95 -15.18
CA GLY A 127 -18.08 -8.68 -14.22
C GLY A 127 -19.23 -7.89 -14.86
N ALA A 128 -18.92 -6.80 -15.57
CA ALA A 128 -19.90 -5.97 -16.26
C ALA A 128 -20.67 -6.75 -17.34
N ARG A 129 -19.97 -7.57 -18.13
CA ARG A 129 -20.61 -8.47 -19.12
C ARG A 129 -21.61 -9.41 -18.44
N ASN A 130 -21.20 -10.08 -17.36
CA ASN A 130 -22.07 -11.02 -16.65
C ASN A 130 -23.31 -10.32 -16.07
N GLN A 131 -23.14 -9.10 -15.56
CA GLN A 131 -24.25 -8.29 -15.07
C GLN A 131 -25.23 -7.94 -16.19
N LEU A 132 -24.74 -7.52 -17.37
CA LEU A 132 -25.58 -7.22 -18.53
C LEU A 132 -26.35 -8.46 -19.01
N LEU A 133 -25.69 -9.62 -19.07
CA LEU A 133 -26.34 -10.89 -19.44
C LEU A 133 -27.41 -11.29 -18.43
N SER A 134 -27.14 -11.14 -17.13
CA SER A 134 -28.12 -11.40 -16.07
C SER A 134 -29.35 -10.52 -16.25
N ILE A 135 -29.16 -9.21 -16.41
CA ILE A 135 -30.25 -8.24 -16.60
C ILE A 135 -31.07 -8.60 -17.85
N SER A 136 -30.41 -8.86 -18.98
CA SER A 136 -31.08 -9.23 -20.23
C SER A 136 -31.91 -10.50 -20.10
N THR A 137 -31.38 -11.49 -19.38
CA THR A 137 -32.07 -12.77 -19.16
C THR A 137 -33.25 -12.60 -18.22
N GLN A 138 -33.09 -11.86 -17.12
CA GLN A 138 -34.16 -11.55 -16.17
C GLN A 138 -35.33 -10.83 -16.84
N LEU A 139 -35.05 -9.81 -17.65
CA LEU A 139 -36.08 -9.08 -18.41
C LEU A 139 -36.79 -10.00 -19.41
N SER A 140 -36.05 -10.87 -20.10
CA SER A 140 -36.62 -11.83 -21.04
C SER A 140 -37.55 -12.85 -20.35
N ASN A 141 -37.16 -13.33 -19.17
CA ASN A 141 -37.97 -14.26 -18.39
C ASN A 141 -39.24 -13.58 -17.85
N GLN A 142 -39.12 -12.34 -17.36
CA GLN A 142 -40.25 -11.55 -16.91
C GLN A 142 -41.30 -11.34 -18.02
N ILE A 143 -40.86 -11.09 -19.27
CA ILE A 143 -41.78 -10.98 -20.42
C ILE A 143 -42.47 -12.33 -20.72
N ARG A 144 -41.76 -13.44 -20.56
CA ARG A 144 -42.27 -14.79 -20.81
C ARG A 144 -43.14 -15.35 -19.69
N GLY A 145 -43.19 -14.69 -18.52
CA GLY A 145 -43.94 -15.15 -17.36
C GLY A 145 -43.27 -16.29 -16.58
N TYR A 146 -41.94 -16.44 -16.72
CA TYR A 146 -41.11 -17.29 -15.86
C TYR A 146 -40.59 -16.51 -14.64
#